data_AF-A0AAV3UPQ3-F1
#
_entry.id   AF-A0AAV3UPQ3-F1
#
_cell.length_a   1.000
_cell.length_b   1.000
_cell.length_c   1.000
_cell.angle_alpha   90.00
_cell.angle_beta   90.00
_cell.angle_gamma   90.00
#
_symmetry.space_group_name_H-M   'P 1'
#
loop_
_entity.id
_entity.type
_entity.pdbx_description
1 polymer ?
#
loop_
_entity_poly.entity_id
_entity_poly.type
_entity_poly.pdbx_seq_one_letter_code
_entity_poly.pdbx_strand_id
1 'polypeptide(L)'
;MEVNPDEADYTTEHDGQTYYFCSQSCKESFDPEEANTTIREQATSLSGWKALADKQWKEWGMLWDEIAIGFIFAGLIAGFIPEQVWTSVFSGATFGLPVYVFWTAVLGAVIGVATFVCSVGNVPFAAVLFSNGLPFGSVLSYIYADLIVPPIMEAYREYYETKFAAILSGMIFVSAVLTGFVIHFLFLGVGGIPPASSVQIAEVKIEMNYKMVLNVLATVFFLFLYWLHRSESIGDESSHDEHTHTVN
;
A
#
# COMPACT_ATOMS: atom_id res chain seq x y z
N MET A 1 4.06 16.02 18.38
CA MET A 1 5.02 17.07 18.02
C MET A 1 4.54 18.31 18.74
N GLU A 2 5.34 18.91 19.60
CA GLU A 2 4.94 20.04 20.45
C GLU A 2 5.52 21.32 19.82
N VAL A 3 4.67 22.29 19.50
CA VAL A 3 5.09 23.56 18.87
C VAL A 3 5.19 24.60 19.97
N ASN A 4 6.36 25.25 20.08
CA ASN A 4 6.57 26.33 21.04
C ASN A 4 5.78 27.58 20.60
N PRO A 5 4.78 28.07 21.37
CA PRO A 5 3.96 29.21 20.99
C PRO A 5 4.76 30.51 20.82
N ASP A 6 5.85 30.67 21.58
CA ASP A 6 6.65 31.89 21.61
C ASP A 6 7.61 32.01 20.40
N GLU A 7 7.81 30.92 19.66
CA GLU A 7 8.74 30.81 18.52
C GLU A 7 8.04 30.42 17.22
N ALA A 8 6.71 30.36 17.22
CA ALA A 8 5.93 29.88 16.08
C ALA A 8 5.74 31.00 15.02
N ASP A 9 6.37 30.82 13.87
CA ASP A 9 6.25 31.76 12.73
C ASP A 9 4.89 31.70 12.02
N TYR A 10 4.11 30.64 12.22
CA TYR A 10 2.84 30.41 11.53
C TYR A 10 1.71 30.20 12.53
N THR A 11 0.75 31.12 12.56
CA THR A 11 -0.42 31.05 13.45
C THR A 11 -1.72 31.35 12.72
N THR A 12 -2.84 30.87 13.27
CA THR A 12 -4.19 31.27 12.87
C THR A 12 -5.08 31.39 14.11
N GLU A 13 -6.05 32.31 14.09
CA GLU A 13 -7.06 32.43 15.16
C GLU A 13 -8.40 31.91 14.64
N HIS A 14 -9.05 31.06 15.44
CA HIS A 14 -10.40 30.59 15.19
C HIS A 14 -11.13 30.34 16.51
N ASP A 15 -12.39 30.78 16.63
CA ASP A 15 -13.20 30.67 17.85
C ASP A 15 -12.52 31.18 19.14
N GLY A 16 -11.69 32.22 19.03
CA GLY A 16 -10.96 32.80 20.16
C GLY A 16 -9.81 31.93 20.68
N GLN A 17 -9.42 30.90 19.93
CA GLN A 17 -8.23 30.10 20.16
C GLN A 17 -7.18 30.37 19.09
N THR A 18 -5.94 30.58 19.52
CA THR A 18 -4.79 30.72 18.62
C THR A 18 -4.15 29.35 18.40
N TYR A 19 -4.10 28.92 17.14
CA TYR A 19 -3.42 27.69 16.73
C TYR A 19 -2.04 28.03 16.18
N TYR A 20 -1.04 27.22 16.55
CA TYR A 20 0.37 27.40 16.20
C TYR A 20 0.85 26.24 15.34
N PHE A 21 1.55 26.54 14.25
CA PHE A 21 1.97 25.55 13.25
C PHE A 21 3.49 25.55 13.06
N CYS A 22 4.05 24.35 12.86
CA CYS A 22 5.49 24.18 12.64
C CYS A 22 5.96 24.56 11.22
N SER A 23 5.04 24.72 10.27
CA SER A 23 5.34 25.08 8.88
C SER A 23 4.16 25.75 8.22
N GLN A 24 4.43 26.48 7.13
CA GLN A 24 3.39 27.07 6.28
C GLN A 24 2.41 26.01 5.74
N SER A 25 2.93 24.85 5.31
CA SER A 25 2.09 23.76 4.79
C SER A 25 1.10 23.24 5.84
N CYS A 26 1.54 23.10 7.10
CA CYS A 26 0.63 22.70 8.19
C CYS A 26 -0.48 23.73 8.44
N LYS A 27 -0.16 25.02 8.34
CA LYS A 27 -1.15 26.11 8.46
C LYS A 27 -2.14 26.09 7.29
N GLU A 28 -1.66 25.88 6.06
CA GLU A 28 -2.51 25.82 4.86
C GLU A 28 -3.44 24.60 4.85
N SER A 29 -3.00 23.47 5.42
CA SER A 29 -3.83 22.26 5.55
C SER A 29 -4.79 22.27 6.75
N PHE A 30 -4.76 23.31 7.59
CA PHE A 30 -5.54 23.34 8.83
C PHE A 30 -7.00 23.71 8.55
N ASP A 31 -7.91 22.79 8.86
CA ASP A 31 -9.34 23.03 8.87
C ASP A 31 -9.83 23.22 10.33
N PRO A 32 -10.24 24.45 10.71
CA PRO A 32 -10.71 24.73 12.05
C PRO A 32 -12.05 24.06 12.40
N GLU A 33 -12.90 23.75 11.41
CA GLU A 33 -14.17 23.04 11.67
C GLU A 33 -13.91 21.58 12.04
N GLU A 34 -12.85 20.97 11.51
CA GLU A 34 -12.43 19.62 11.90
C GLU A 34 -11.79 19.59 13.30
N ALA A 35 -11.02 20.63 13.66
CA ALA A 35 -10.17 20.68 14.86
C ALA A 35 -10.94 20.59 16.19
N ASN A 36 -12.18 21.08 16.23
CA ASN A 36 -13.01 21.12 17.45
C ASN A 36 -14.04 19.99 17.57
N THR A 37 -14.08 19.05 16.63
CA THR A 37 -15.09 17.99 16.62
C THR A 37 -14.64 16.74 17.36
N THR A 38 -15.56 16.11 18.11
CA THR A 38 -15.28 14.81 18.74
C THR A 38 -15.45 13.67 17.73
N ILE A 39 -14.71 12.57 17.89
CA ILE A 39 -14.85 11.37 17.01
C ILE A 39 -16.31 10.91 16.91
N ARG A 40 -17.05 10.99 18.02
CA ARG A 40 -18.47 10.60 18.09
C ARG A 40 -19.33 11.54 17.24
N GLU A 41 -19.05 12.83 17.29
CA GLU A 41 -19.75 13.84 16.51
C GLU A 41 -19.48 13.66 15.02
N GLN A 42 -18.21 13.51 14.61
CA GLN A 42 -17.82 13.18 13.24
C GLN A 42 -18.54 11.91 12.73
N ALA A 43 -18.53 10.83 13.51
CA ALA A 43 -19.16 9.55 13.13
C ALA A 43 -20.69 9.59 13.04
N THR A 44 -21.34 10.60 13.64
CA THR A 44 -22.81 10.77 13.59
C THR A 44 -23.26 11.88 12.65
N SER A 45 -22.33 12.76 12.23
CA SER A 45 -22.60 13.93 11.39
C SER A 45 -22.49 13.62 9.89
N LEU A 46 -23.36 14.22 9.07
CA LEU A 46 -23.26 14.11 7.61
C LEU A 46 -21.96 14.70 7.06
N SER A 47 -21.46 15.79 7.65
CA SER A 47 -20.18 16.42 7.28
C SER A 47 -19.00 15.49 7.53
N GLY A 48 -18.95 14.80 8.67
CA GLY A 48 -17.90 13.81 8.95
C GLY A 48 -17.94 12.61 8.00
N TRP A 49 -19.14 12.12 7.65
CA TRP A 49 -19.28 11.07 6.63
C TRP A 49 -18.84 11.55 5.23
N LYS A 50 -19.08 12.82 4.88
CA LYS A 50 -18.58 13.43 3.63
C LYS A 50 -17.06 13.51 3.61
N ALA A 51 -16.45 14.05 4.66
CA ALA A 51 -14.99 14.13 4.78
C ALA A 51 -14.33 12.75 4.66
N LEU A 52 -14.95 11.71 5.26
CA LEU A 52 -14.52 10.32 5.09
C LEU A 52 -14.64 9.83 3.64
N ALA A 53 -15.72 10.17 2.94
CA ALA A 53 -15.92 9.81 1.55
C ALA A 53 -14.89 10.49 0.62
N ASP A 54 -14.62 11.78 0.82
CA ASP A 54 -13.64 12.54 0.06
C ASP A 54 -12.23 12.00 0.28
N LYS A 55 -11.87 11.74 1.54
CA LYS A 55 -10.60 11.12 1.89
C LYS A 55 -10.46 9.74 1.24
N GLN A 56 -11.48 8.88 1.34
CA GLN A 56 -11.47 7.57 0.71
C GLN A 56 -11.25 7.68 -0.81
N TRP A 57 -11.90 8.64 -1.47
CA TRP A 57 -11.77 8.80 -2.91
C TRP A 57 -10.37 9.29 -3.32
N LYS A 58 -9.75 10.17 -2.53
CA LYS A 58 -8.36 10.59 -2.71
C LYS A 58 -7.39 9.41 -2.58
N GLU A 59 -7.57 8.56 -1.56
CA GLU A 59 -6.78 7.34 -1.37
C GLU A 59 -7.00 6.35 -2.53
N TRP A 60 -8.24 6.17 -2.98
CA TRP A 60 -8.56 5.31 -4.13
C TRP A 60 -7.90 5.80 -5.41
N GLY A 61 -7.98 7.10 -5.69
CA GLY A 61 -7.33 7.73 -6.84
C GLY A 61 -5.81 7.61 -6.81
N MET A 62 -5.20 7.65 -5.63
CA MET A 62 -3.76 7.44 -5.44
C MET A 62 -3.35 5.99 -5.76
N LEU A 63 -4.14 5.01 -5.34
CA LEU A 63 -3.78 3.59 -5.42
C LEU A 63 -4.20 2.89 -6.72
N TRP A 64 -5.22 3.41 -7.42
CA TRP A 64 -5.84 2.69 -8.55
C TRP A 64 -4.86 2.39 -9.68
N ASP A 65 -4.00 3.34 -10.05
CA ASP A 65 -3.02 3.16 -11.13
C ASP A 65 -2.01 2.04 -10.79
N GLU A 66 -1.51 2.03 -9.54
CA GLU A 66 -0.59 1.01 -9.06
C GLU A 66 -1.23 -0.38 -9.04
N ILE A 67 -2.49 -0.48 -8.57
CA ILE A 67 -3.26 -1.72 -8.55
C ILE A 67 -3.47 -2.24 -9.97
N ALA A 68 -3.95 -1.38 -10.88
CA ALA A 68 -4.21 -1.76 -12.27
C ALA A 68 -2.93 -2.26 -12.96
N ILE A 69 -1.82 -1.54 -12.82
CA ILE A 69 -0.52 -1.93 -13.38
C ILE A 69 -0.06 -3.26 -12.78
N GLY A 70 -0.14 -3.43 -11.46
CA GLY A 70 0.25 -4.66 -10.77
C GLY A 70 -0.53 -5.89 -11.24
N PHE A 71 -1.86 -5.79 -11.38
CA PHE A 71 -2.69 -6.88 -11.88
C PHE A 71 -2.44 -7.19 -13.36
N ILE A 72 -2.23 -6.18 -14.20
CA ILE A 72 -1.88 -6.38 -15.63
C ILE A 72 -0.54 -7.09 -15.73
N PHE A 73 0.48 -6.64 -14.99
CA PHE A 73 1.81 -7.24 -15.03
C PHE A 73 1.82 -8.66 -14.48
N ALA A 74 1.15 -8.91 -13.35
CA ALA A 74 0.99 -10.24 -12.79
C ALA A 74 0.25 -11.19 -13.75
N GLY A 75 -0.82 -10.72 -14.40
CA GLY A 75 -1.56 -11.48 -15.40
C GLY A 75 -0.75 -11.79 -16.65
N LEU A 76 0.04 -10.83 -17.15
CA LEU A 76 0.95 -11.03 -18.28
C LEU A 76 2.04 -12.04 -17.93
N ILE A 77 2.66 -11.93 -16.76
CA ILE A 77 3.68 -12.89 -16.32
C ILE A 77 3.08 -14.29 -16.18
N ALA A 78 1.93 -14.41 -15.51
CA ALA A 78 1.27 -15.69 -15.30
C ALA A 78 0.81 -16.34 -16.62
N GLY A 79 0.37 -15.54 -17.60
CA GLY A 79 -0.13 -16.04 -18.88
C GLY A 79 0.94 -16.29 -19.95
N PHE A 80 2.01 -15.48 -19.98
CA PHE A 80 3.01 -15.51 -21.05
C PHE A 80 4.33 -16.18 -20.67
N ILE A 81 4.67 -16.34 -19.38
CA ILE A 81 5.91 -17.04 -18.98
C ILE A 81 5.62 -18.55 -18.89
N PRO A 82 6.21 -19.39 -19.77
CA PRO A 82 5.97 -20.83 -19.75
C PRO A 82 6.48 -21.48 -18.47
N GLU A 83 5.80 -22.55 -18.03
CA GLU A 83 6.22 -23.37 -16.86
C GLU A 83 7.66 -23.88 -16.97
N GLN A 84 8.19 -24.06 -18.19
CA GLN A 84 9.58 -24.47 -18.41
C GLN A 84 10.57 -23.42 -17.93
N VAL A 85 10.25 -22.13 -18.04
CA VAL A 85 11.12 -21.05 -17.55
C VAL A 85 11.18 -21.11 -16.02
N TRP A 86 10.03 -21.20 -15.35
CA TRP A 86 9.95 -21.30 -13.89
C TRP A 86 10.68 -22.53 -13.37
N THR A 87 10.40 -23.70 -13.95
CA THR A 87 11.06 -24.94 -13.55
C THR A 87 12.56 -24.89 -13.88
N SER A 88 13.03 -24.25 -14.94
CA SER A 88 14.49 -24.12 -15.19
C SER A 88 15.20 -23.21 -14.18
N VAL A 89 14.54 -22.13 -13.74
CA VAL A 89 15.09 -21.17 -12.78
C VAL A 89 15.04 -21.72 -11.35
N PHE A 90 14.04 -22.57 -11.05
CA PHE A 90 13.80 -23.11 -9.71
C PHE A 90 14.17 -24.60 -9.55
N SER A 91 14.47 -25.35 -10.61
CA SER A 91 14.93 -26.75 -10.50
C SER A 91 16.43 -26.79 -10.24
N GLY A 92 16.81 -26.98 -8.99
CA GLY A 92 18.23 -27.02 -8.64
C GLY A 92 18.51 -27.36 -7.19
N ALA A 93 17.97 -28.48 -6.69
CA ALA A 93 18.45 -29.09 -5.43
C ALA A 93 19.82 -29.80 -5.61
N THR A 94 20.63 -29.39 -6.57
CA THR A 94 21.95 -29.96 -6.88
C THR A 94 22.95 -29.83 -5.73
N PHE A 95 22.71 -28.92 -4.78
CA PHE A 95 23.59 -28.62 -3.65
C PHE A 95 22.95 -28.86 -2.26
N GLY A 96 21.75 -29.47 -2.19
CA GLY A 96 21.03 -29.76 -0.94
C GLY A 96 20.00 -28.70 -0.52
N LEU A 97 19.07 -29.09 0.36
CA LEU A 97 17.88 -28.30 0.72
C LEU A 97 18.20 -26.90 1.28
N PRO A 98 19.17 -26.71 2.23
CA PRO A 98 19.49 -25.37 2.75
C PRO A 98 20.07 -24.43 1.71
N VAL A 99 20.98 -24.90 0.86
CA VAL A 99 21.59 -24.08 -0.19
C VAL A 99 20.54 -23.66 -1.20
N TYR A 100 19.66 -24.58 -1.59
CA TYR A 100 18.54 -24.30 -2.49
C TYR A 100 17.58 -23.24 -1.93
N VAL A 101 17.16 -23.37 -0.66
CA VAL A 101 16.27 -22.39 -0.02
C VAL A 101 16.94 -21.02 0.10
N PHE A 102 18.22 -20.97 0.48
CA PHE A 102 18.94 -19.70 0.57
C PHE A 102 19.06 -19.02 -0.80
N TRP A 103 19.49 -19.77 -1.82
CA TRP A 103 19.63 -19.26 -3.18
C TRP A 103 18.30 -18.74 -3.74
N THR A 104 17.22 -19.51 -3.58
CA THR A 104 15.90 -19.08 -4.03
C THR A 104 15.32 -17.95 -3.18
N ALA A 105 15.71 -17.79 -1.92
CA ALA A 105 15.34 -16.64 -1.10
C ALA A 105 16.04 -15.35 -1.57
N VAL A 106 17.33 -15.42 -1.92
CA VAL A 106 18.04 -14.32 -2.59
C VAL A 106 17.35 -13.99 -3.91
N LEU A 107 17.04 -14.99 -4.73
CA LEU A 107 16.33 -14.78 -5.99
C LEU A 107 14.94 -14.16 -5.79
N GLY A 108 14.17 -14.63 -4.80
CA GLY A 108 12.89 -14.04 -4.44
C GLY A 108 13.02 -12.57 -4.06
N ALA A 109 14.01 -12.21 -3.25
CA ALA A 109 14.27 -10.82 -2.91
C ALA A 109 14.64 -9.98 -4.13
N VAL A 110 15.48 -10.50 -5.04
CA VAL A 110 15.82 -9.83 -6.31
C VAL A 110 14.59 -9.60 -7.17
N ILE A 111 13.71 -10.61 -7.27
CA ILE A 111 12.43 -10.47 -7.98
C ILE A 111 11.60 -9.35 -7.35
N GLY A 112 11.47 -9.32 -6.02
CA GLY A 112 10.70 -8.29 -5.31
C GLY A 112 11.19 -6.88 -5.61
N VAL A 113 12.50 -6.66 -5.53
CA VAL A 113 13.15 -5.39 -5.90
C VAL A 113 12.90 -5.04 -7.37
N ALA A 114 13.03 -6.02 -8.26
CA ALA A 114 12.94 -5.81 -9.71
C ALA A 114 11.51 -5.58 -10.20
N THR A 115 10.52 -6.20 -9.56
CA THR A 115 9.12 -6.09 -9.95
C THR A 115 8.38 -4.96 -9.26
N PHE A 116 8.88 -4.46 -8.11
CA PHE A 116 8.34 -3.32 -7.36
C PHE A 116 6.81 -3.32 -7.28
N VAL A 117 6.22 -4.50 -7.05
CA VAL A 117 4.77 -4.66 -7.12
C VAL A 117 4.20 -4.23 -5.79
N CYS A 118 3.55 -3.08 -5.75
CA CYS A 118 2.95 -2.53 -4.53
C CYS A 118 2.08 -3.55 -3.77
N SER A 119 1.88 -3.29 -2.47
CA SER A 119 1.24 -4.17 -1.47
C SER A 119 0.06 -5.03 -1.96
N VAL A 120 -0.80 -4.51 -2.85
CA VAL A 120 -1.99 -5.22 -3.35
C VAL A 120 -1.65 -6.25 -4.42
N GLY A 121 -0.74 -5.93 -5.35
CA GLY A 121 -0.31 -6.85 -6.42
C GLY A 121 0.72 -7.89 -5.95
N ASN A 122 1.39 -7.61 -4.82
CA ASN A 122 2.41 -8.46 -4.26
C ASN A 122 1.86 -9.86 -3.90
N VAL A 123 0.65 -9.94 -3.34
CA VAL A 123 0.03 -11.21 -2.91
C VAL A 123 -0.36 -12.13 -4.07
N PRO A 124 -1.08 -11.67 -5.12
CA PRO A 124 -1.32 -12.48 -6.31
C PRO A 124 -0.04 -12.98 -6.99
N PHE A 125 0.99 -12.14 -7.08
CA PHE A 125 2.25 -12.55 -7.70
C PHE A 125 3.04 -13.53 -6.85
N ALA A 126 3.06 -13.35 -5.52
CA ALA A 126 3.59 -14.33 -4.57
C ALA A 126 2.90 -15.70 -4.72
N ALA A 127 1.58 -15.72 -4.91
CA ALA A 127 0.82 -16.93 -5.17
C ALA A 127 1.27 -17.62 -6.46
N VAL A 128 1.48 -16.87 -7.55
CA VAL A 128 2.03 -17.41 -8.81
C VAL A 128 3.41 -18.02 -8.58
N LEU A 129 4.32 -17.32 -7.90
CA LEU A 129 5.66 -17.82 -7.60
C LEU A 129 5.62 -19.11 -6.77
N PHE A 130 4.78 -19.15 -5.74
CA PHE A 130 4.63 -20.33 -4.88
C PHE A 130 4.08 -21.54 -5.64
N SER A 131 3.02 -21.34 -6.44
CA SER A 131 2.43 -22.42 -7.26
C SER A 131 3.40 -22.95 -8.32
N ASN A 132 4.34 -22.13 -8.77
CA ASN A 132 5.38 -22.51 -9.73
C ASN A 132 6.64 -23.13 -9.07
N GLY A 133 6.60 -23.42 -7.77
CA GLY A 133 7.63 -24.20 -7.08
C GLY A 133 8.65 -23.40 -6.27
N LEU A 134 8.43 -22.09 -6.10
CA LEU A 134 9.27 -21.29 -5.21
C LEU A 134 9.04 -21.73 -3.74
N PRO A 135 10.09 -22.00 -2.95
CA PRO A 135 9.93 -22.43 -1.56
C PRO A 135 9.17 -21.39 -0.72
N PHE A 136 8.43 -21.84 0.29
CA PHE A 136 7.60 -20.95 1.14
C PHE A 136 8.35 -19.72 1.66
N GLY A 137 9.50 -19.91 2.31
CA GLY A 137 10.33 -18.80 2.74
C GLY A 137 10.93 -17.93 1.64
N SER A 138 11.13 -18.46 0.43
CA SER A 138 11.59 -17.68 -0.71
C SER A 138 10.51 -16.72 -1.22
N VAL A 139 9.24 -17.13 -1.14
CA VAL A 139 8.08 -16.25 -1.37
C VAL A 139 7.97 -15.17 -0.30
N LEU A 140 8.25 -15.50 0.97
CA LEU A 140 8.31 -14.48 2.03
C LEU A 140 9.45 -13.48 1.79
N SER A 141 10.62 -13.95 1.38
CA SER A 141 11.75 -13.10 1.00
C SER A 141 11.37 -12.11 -0.11
N TYR A 142 10.64 -12.58 -1.12
CA TYR A 142 10.06 -11.75 -2.17
C TYR A 142 9.12 -10.66 -1.59
N ILE A 143 8.16 -11.04 -0.74
CA ILE A 143 7.20 -10.09 -0.14
C ILE A 143 7.93 -9.03 0.71
N TYR A 144 8.91 -9.43 1.52
CA TYR A 144 9.65 -8.47 2.36
C TYR A 144 10.58 -7.55 1.57
N ALA A 145 11.12 -8.02 0.44
CA ALA A 145 12.02 -7.22 -0.40
C ALA A 145 11.28 -6.14 -1.21
N ASP A 146 9.96 -6.24 -1.35
CA ASP A 146 9.10 -5.20 -1.94
C ASP A 146 9.09 -3.88 -1.14
N LEU A 147 9.75 -3.82 0.03
CA LEU A 147 10.04 -2.56 0.71
C LEU A 147 11.08 -1.70 -0.03
N ILE A 148 11.80 -2.28 -0.99
CA ILE A 148 12.85 -1.63 -1.77
C ILE A 148 12.26 -1.17 -3.11
N VAL A 149 11.40 -0.16 -3.07
CA VAL A 149 10.78 0.44 -4.27
C VAL A 149 11.41 1.79 -4.63
N PRO A 150 11.47 2.15 -5.94
CA PRO A 150 12.11 3.39 -6.38
C PRO A 150 11.65 4.66 -5.66
N PRO A 151 10.35 4.92 -5.40
CA PRO A 151 9.92 6.13 -4.71
C PRO A 151 10.45 6.24 -3.28
N ILE A 152 10.44 5.13 -2.53
CA ILE A 152 10.94 5.11 -1.15
C ILE A 152 12.46 5.25 -1.13
N MET A 153 13.16 4.66 -2.11
CA MET A 153 14.61 4.82 -2.23
C MET A 153 15.01 6.24 -2.57
N GLU A 154 14.25 6.93 -3.42
CA GLU A 154 14.48 8.35 -3.72
C GLU A 154 14.19 9.22 -2.48
N ALA A 155 13.14 8.94 -1.72
CA ALA A 155 12.90 9.60 -0.45
C ALA A 155 14.08 9.40 0.53
N TYR A 156 14.58 8.17 0.71
CA TYR A 156 15.74 7.91 1.57
C TYR A 156 16.99 8.65 1.09
N ARG A 157 17.18 8.76 -0.22
CA ARG A 157 18.28 9.51 -0.81
C ARG A 157 18.14 11.01 -0.57
N GLU A 158 16.93 11.55 -0.63
CA GLU A 158 16.64 12.97 -0.37
C GLU A 158 16.86 13.32 1.11
N TYR A 159 16.45 12.44 2.04
CA TYR A 159 16.62 12.66 3.47
C TYR A 159 18.02 12.38 4.01
N TYR A 160 18.70 11.34 3.53
CA TYR A 160 19.91 10.79 4.15
C TYR A 160 21.13 10.66 3.22
N GLU A 161 21.04 11.20 1.99
CA GLU A 161 22.03 11.06 0.93
C GLU A 161 22.17 9.62 0.38
N THR A 162 22.79 9.48 -0.80
CA THR A 162 22.83 8.22 -1.56
C THR A 162 23.55 7.08 -0.83
N LYS A 163 24.59 7.38 -0.05
CA LYS A 163 25.36 6.33 0.64
C LYS A 163 24.52 5.65 1.72
N PHE A 164 23.81 6.44 2.52
CA PHE A 164 22.98 5.90 3.58
C PHE A 164 21.76 5.18 3.00
N ALA A 165 21.14 5.74 1.97
CA ALA A 165 20.05 5.07 1.25
C ALA A 165 20.47 3.68 0.77
N ALA A 166 21.63 3.55 0.12
CA ALA A 166 22.14 2.26 -0.36
C ALA A 166 22.44 1.26 0.78
N ILE A 167 22.99 1.73 1.90
CA ILE A 167 23.21 0.89 3.09
C ILE A 167 21.88 0.40 3.64
N LEU A 168 20.87 1.27 3.74
CA LEU A 168 19.54 0.93 4.21
C LEU A 168 18.86 -0.09 3.30
N SER A 169 18.90 0.10 1.98
CA SER A 169 18.40 -0.87 1.00
C SER A 169 19.10 -2.23 1.14
N GLY A 170 20.43 -2.22 1.32
CA GLY A 170 21.22 -3.43 1.52
C GLY A 170 20.83 -4.17 2.81
N MET A 171 20.59 -3.43 3.90
CA MET A 171 20.12 -4.02 5.15
C MET A 171 18.73 -4.64 4.99
N ILE A 172 17.79 -3.92 4.36
CA ILE A 172 16.44 -4.44 4.09
C ILE A 172 16.52 -5.72 3.24
N PHE A 173 17.36 -5.73 2.20
CA PHE A 173 17.54 -6.90 1.34
C PHE A 173 18.07 -8.11 2.12
N VAL A 174 19.13 -7.92 2.92
CA VAL A 174 19.70 -8.97 3.76
C VAL A 174 18.67 -9.46 4.78
N SER A 175 17.94 -8.55 5.42
CA SER A 175 16.87 -8.89 6.37
C SER A 175 15.76 -9.70 5.69
N ALA A 176 15.34 -9.35 4.48
CA ALA A 176 14.32 -10.09 3.73
C ALA A 176 14.77 -11.53 3.43
N VAL A 177 16.00 -11.70 2.92
CA VAL A 177 16.59 -13.02 2.63
C VAL A 177 16.72 -13.87 3.89
N LEU A 178 17.28 -13.31 4.96
CA LEU A 178 17.45 -14.04 6.22
C LEU A 178 16.10 -14.40 6.85
N THR A 179 15.14 -13.48 6.82
CA THR A 179 13.78 -13.73 7.35
C THR A 179 13.11 -14.86 6.57
N GLY A 180 13.14 -14.80 5.23
CA GLY A 180 12.61 -15.86 4.39
C GLY A 180 13.27 -17.21 4.65
N PHE A 181 14.60 -17.25 4.70
CA PHE A 181 15.37 -18.45 4.98
C PHE A 181 15.03 -19.05 6.36
N VAL A 182 15.07 -18.24 7.42
CA VAL A 182 14.79 -18.70 8.79
C VAL A 182 13.35 -19.19 8.92
N ILE A 183 12.37 -18.43 8.41
CA ILE A 183 10.96 -18.82 8.50
C ILE A 183 10.71 -20.12 7.73
N HIS A 184 11.38 -20.34 6.59
CA HIS A 184 11.28 -21.60 5.86
C HIS A 184 11.59 -22.80 6.76
N PHE A 185 12.74 -22.76 7.45
CA PHE A 185 13.18 -23.88 8.29
C PHE A 185 12.37 -24.02 9.58
N LEU A 186 11.88 -22.91 10.14
CA LEU A 186 10.95 -22.95 11.28
C LEU A 186 9.65 -23.67 10.89
N PHE A 187 9.06 -23.31 9.75
CA PHE A 187 7.82 -23.94 9.28
C PHE A 187 8.04 -25.37 8.81
N LEU A 188 9.19 -25.66 8.19
CA LEU A 188 9.57 -27.02 7.83
C LEU A 188 9.68 -27.90 9.07
N GLY A 189 10.30 -27.40 10.16
CA GLY A 189 10.48 -28.14 11.41
C GLY A 189 9.17 -28.47 12.13
N VAL A 190 8.16 -27.61 12.01
CA VAL A 190 6.82 -27.83 12.61
C VAL A 190 5.87 -28.54 11.64
N GLY A 191 6.27 -28.77 10.38
CA GLY A 191 5.41 -29.34 9.34
C GLY A 191 4.29 -28.38 8.89
N GLY A 192 4.47 -27.08 9.11
CA GLY A 192 3.48 -26.03 8.84
C GLY A 192 3.53 -25.44 7.42
N ILE A 193 4.37 -25.98 6.53
CA ILE A 193 4.45 -25.48 5.15
C ILE A 193 3.15 -25.85 4.41
N PRO A 194 2.35 -24.86 3.94
CA PRO A 194 1.14 -25.15 3.18
C PRO A 194 1.51 -25.81 1.85
N PRO A 195 0.70 -26.76 1.34
CA PRO A 195 0.96 -27.36 0.04
C PRO A 195 0.74 -26.33 -1.08
N ALA A 196 1.62 -26.29 -2.08
CA ALA A 196 1.49 -25.36 -3.22
C ALA A 196 0.16 -25.50 -3.98
N SER A 197 -0.44 -26.70 -3.97
CA SER A 197 -1.76 -26.96 -4.55
C SER A 197 -2.94 -26.32 -3.80
N SER A 198 -2.72 -25.82 -2.58
CA SER A 198 -3.75 -25.05 -1.84
C SER A 198 -3.92 -23.63 -2.36
N VAL A 199 -2.96 -23.13 -3.15
CA VAL A 199 -3.03 -21.81 -3.76
C VAL A 199 -3.92 -21.86 -4.99
N GLN A 200 -5.20 -21.59 -4.78
CA GLN A 200 -6.12 -21.29 -5.86
C GLN A 200 -5.88 -19.84 -6.29
N ILE A 201 -5.19 -19.65 -7.41
CA ILE A 201 -5.16 -18.37 -8.12
C ILE A 201 -6.62 -18.04 -8.39
N ALA A 202 -7.14 -17.00 -7.74
CA ALA A 202 -8.55 -16.78 -7.52
C ALA A 202 -9.41 -16.97 -8.79
N GLU A 203 -9.94 -18.18 -8.98
CA GLU A 203 -11.08 -18.39 -9.87
C GLU A 203 -12.25 -17.66 -9.19
N VAL A 204 -12.78 -16.63 -9.84
CA VAL A 204 -13.96 -15.91 -9.36
C VAL A 204 -15.16 -16.85 -9.43
N LYS A 205 -15.30 -17.71 -8.42
CA LYS A 205 -16.51 -18.51 -8.18
C LYS A 205 -17.42 -17.70 -7.28
N ILE A 206 -18.51 -17.21 -7.87
CA ILE A 206 -19.59 -16.56 -7.12
C ILE A 206 -20.31 -17.67 -6.35
N GLU A 207 -19.83 -17.93 -5.14
CA GLU A 207 -20.49 -18.82 -4.20
C GLU A 207 -21.50 -18.02 -3.38
N MET A 208 -22.71 -18.55 -3.21
CA MET A 208 -23.72 -17.98 -2.31
C MET A 208 -23.39 -18.29 -0.85
N ASN A 209 -22.29 -17.71 -0.36
CA ASN A 209 -21.80 -17.84 1.00
C ASN A 209 -21.69 -16.45 1.66
N TYR A 210 -21.13 -16.40 2.87
CA TYR A 210 -20.92 -15.14 3.59
C TYR A 210 -20.05 -14.13 2.82
N LYS A 211 -19.14 -14.58 1.94
CA LYS A 211 -18.32 -13.68 1.10
C LYS A 211 -19.17 -12.89 0.14
N MET A 212 -20.21 -13.50 -0.44
CA MET A 212 -21.13 -12.80 -1.34
C MET A 212 -21.95 -11.74 -0.60
N VAL A 213 -22.44 -12.05 0.62
CA VAL A 213 -23.12 -11.07 1.48
C VAL A 213 -22.18 -9.92 1.84
N LEU A 214 -20.95 -10.22 2.28
CA LEU A 214 -19.95 -9.19 2.60
C LEU A 214 -19.59 -8.34 1.38
N ASN A 215 -19.43 -8.94 0.21
CA ASN A 215 -19.15 -8.22 -1.03
C ASN A 215 -20.30 -7.29 -1.41
N VAL A 216 -21.56 -7.74 -1.29
CA VAL A 216 -22.73 -6.89 -1.55
C VAL A 216 -22.79 -5.73 -0.57
N LEU A 217 -22.64 -5.99 0.74
CA LEU A 217 -22.63 -4.92 1.75
C LEU A 217 -21.51 -3.91 1.52
N ALA A 218 -20.29 -4.39 1.24
CA ALA A 218 -19.14 -3.54 0.93
C ALA A 218 -19.38 -2.72 -0.34
N THR A 219 -19.97 -3.32 -1.38
CA THR A 219 -20.30 -2.62 -2.63
C THR A 219 -21.37 -1.54 -2.41
N VAL A 220 -22.42 -1.84 -1.66
CA VAL A 220 -23.47 -0.86 -1.31
C VAL A 220 -22.87 0.28 -0.49
N PHE A 221 -22.03 -0.02 0.49
CA PHE A 221 -21.35 0.99 1.29
C PHE A 221 -20.39 1.85 0.46
N PHE A 222 -19.63 1.24 -0.45
CA PHE A 222 -18.76 1.96 -1.37
C PHE A 222 -19.55 2.90 -2.29
N LEU A 223 -20.68 2.44 -2.84
CA LEU A 223 -21.56 3.26 -3.67
C LEU A 223 -22.22 4.39 -2.86
N PHE A 224 -22.55 4.15 -1.59
CA PHE A 224 -23.06 5.19 -0.68
C PHE A 224 -22.01 6.28 -0.46
N LEU A 225 -20.76 5.93 -0.16
CA LEU A 225 -19.68 6.89 -0.02
C LEU A 225 -19.37 7.62 -1.33
N TYR A 226 -19.38 6.92 -2.46
CA TYR A 226 -19.22 7.55 -3.77
C TYR A 226 -20.34 8.56 -4.07
N TRP A 227 -21.59 8.22 -3.76
CA TRP A 227 -22.72 9.14 -3.89
C TRP A 227 -22.54 10.38 -2.99
N LEU A 228 -22.07 10.18 -1.75
CA LEU A 228 -21.83 11.26 -0.80
C LEU A 228 -20.73 12.20 -1.28
N HIS A 229 -19.60 11.67 -1.75
CA HIS A 229 -18.52 12.42 -2.39
C HIS A 229 -19.02 13.25 -3.58
N ARG A 230 -19.88 12.67 -4.44
CA ARG A 230 -20.36 13.35 -5.64
C ARG A 230 -21.46 14.39 -5.39
N SER A 231 -22.09 14.37 -4.22
CA SER A 231 -23.24 15.22 -3.91
C SER A 231 -22.92 16.73 -3.81
N GLU A 232 -21.64 17.12 -3.86
CA GLU A 232 -21.20 18.51 -3.73
C GLU A 232 -20.61 19.12 -5.01
N SER A 233 -20.25 18.33 -6.04
CA SER A 233 -19.80 18.90 -7.33
C SER A 233 -20.91 19.63 -8.10
N ILE A 234 -22.11 19.75 -7.52
CA ILE A 234 -23.29 20.42 -8.08
C ILE A 234 -23.64 21.68 -7.27
N GLY A 235 -22.93 21.98 -6.17
CA GLY A 235 -23.27 23.08 -5.25
C GLY A 235 -22.36 24.31 -5.30
N ASP A 236 -21.15 24.22 -5.88
CA ASP A 236 -20.12 25.24 -5.69
C ASP A 236 -19.66 25.96 -6.99
N GLU A 237 -20.46 25.87 -8.06
CA GLU A 237 -20.25 26.66 -9.29
C GLU A 237 -21.09 27.95 -9.35
N SER A 238 -21.80 28.34 -8.29
CA SER A 238 -22.75 29.47 -8.37
C SER A 238 -22.52 30.65 -7.42
N SER A 239 -21.30 30.90 -6.91
CA SER A 239 -21.08 32.10 -6.08
C SER A 239 -19.72 32.83 -6.16
N HIS A 240 -18.83 32.45 -7.09
CA HIS A 240 -17.59 33.20 -7.32
C HIS A 240 -17.65 34.06 -8.58
N ASP A 241 -18.59 35.02 -8.64
CA ASP A 241 -18.54 36.07 -9.68
C ASP A 241 -19.34 37.33 -9.29
N GLU A 242 -19.19 37.81 -8.06
CA GLU A 242 -19.57 39.19 -7.76
C GLU A 242 -18.82 39.71 -6.54
N HIS A 243 -17.70 40.40 -6.76
CA HIS A 243 -17.23 41.56 -5.98
C HIS A 243 -15.89 42.05 -6.54
N THR A 244 -15.89 42.53 -7.78
CA THR A 244 -14.91 43.55 -8.20
C THR A 244 -15.46 44.91 -7.78
N HIS A 245 -15.25 45.26 -6.51
CA HIS A 245 -15.33 46.66 -6.11
C HIS A 245 -14.05 47.38 -6.53
N THR A 246 -14.29 48.36 -7.39
CA THR A 246 -13.39 49.39 -7.84
C THR A 246 -13.01 50.36 -6.71
N VAL A 247 -11.83 50.97 -6.88
CA VAL A 247 -11.49 52.39 -6.64
C VAL A 247 -10.34 52.65 -5.65
N ASN A 248 -9.27 53.19 -6.27
CA ASN A 248 -8.20 54.10 -5.82
C ASN A 248 -6.97 53.55 -5.08
#